data_AF-A0A073KEC3-F1
#
_entry.id   AF-A0A073KEC3-F1
#
_cell.length_a   1.000
_cell.length_b   1.000
_cell.length_c   1.000
_cell.angle_alpha   90.00
_cell.angle_beta   90.00
_cell.angle_gamma   90.00
#
_symmetry.space_group_name_H-M   'P 1'
#
loop_
_entity.id
_entity.type
_entity.pdbx_description
1 polymer ?
#
loop_
_entity_poly.entity_id
_entity_poly.type
_entity_poly.pdbx_seq_one_letter_code
_entity_poly.pdbx_strand_id
1 'polypeptide(L)'
;MNPRSLEVTGAWFQAGGNIISAIGNTRAFIGEENVEDPLVIVGESLQALGNVLQAVAPEHSTNSKEDEKEETEQIDESAHKNENKIVKNKQPGDVKDQGENNVNQVKKKGKSLEKTGAEVQALGNISDIIGTVLNMEKEEKENDYLIIAGNSLQSLGAFLEVVDELRDVPDIQWLEVIGNSIQTLGAGLQAFQGLYNVLKEEKKESDNEKEDDNSQKNGEGKKETKVDEQLLGLIGNWIQVIGAVIEAIGETIEPQS
;
A
#
# COMPACT_ATOMS: atom_id res chain seq x y z
N MET A 1 -4.99 11.99 -20.77
CA MET A 1 -5.13 10.55 -20.46
C MET A 1 -6.45 10.37 -19.73
N ASN A 2 -7.16 9.27 -19.98
CA ASN A 2 -8.33 8.90 -19.17
C ASN A 2 -7.80 8.44 -17.78
N PRO A 3 -8.36 8.87 -16.64
CA PRO A 3 -7.94 8.44 -15.30
C PRO A 3 -7.53 6.98 -15.17
N ARG A 4 -8.40 6.07 -15.61
CA ARG A 4 -8.15 4.63 -15.67
C ARG A 4 -6.90 4.19 -16.44
N SER A 5 -6.50 4.94 -17.46
CA SER A 5 -5.25 4.62 -18.18
C SER A 5 -4.01 4.81 -17.29
N LEU A 6 -4.08 5.65 -16.25
CA LEU A 6 -3.00 5.82 -15.29
C LEU A 6 -2.99 4.71 -14.24
N GLU A 7 -4.15 4.27 -13.74
CA GLU A 7 -4.26 3.12 -12.82
C GLU A 7 -3.75 1.84 -13.48
N VAL A 8 -4.32 1.46 -14.64
CA VAL A 8 -3.85 0.29 -15.43
C VAL A 8 -2.36 0.37 -15.77
N THR A 9 -1.88 1.55 -16.20
CA THR A 9 -0.44 1.70 -16.49
C THR A 9 0.37 1.54 -15.21
N GLY A 10 -0.07 2.16 -14.12
CA GLY A 10 0.55 2.07 -12.81
C GLY A 10 0.72 0.63 -12.34
N ALA A 11 -0.37 -0.14 -12.31
CA ALA A 11 -0.37 -1.54 -11.92
C ALA A 11 0.61 -2.40 -12.75
N TRP A 12 0.68 -2.19 -14.08
CA TRP A 12 1.64 -2.92 -14.92
C TRP A 12 3.10 -2.49 -14.70
N PHE A 13 3.36 -1.22 -14.36
CA PHE A 13 4.69 -0.78 -13.93
C PHE A 13 5.10 -1.44 -12.60
N GLN A 14 4.16 -1.59 -11.67
CA GLN A 14 4.37 -2.34 -10.43
C GLN A 14 4.68 -3.81 -10.70
N ALA A 15 3.84 -4.50 -11.46
CA ALA A 15 4.04 -5.91 -11.80
C ALA A 15 5.39 -6.14 -12.50
N GLY A 16 5.73 -5.29 -13.48
CA GLY A 16 7.01 -5.37 -14.19
C GLY A 16 8.21 -5.11 -13.28
N GLY A 17 8.12 -4.11 -12.40
CA GLY A 17 9.15 -3.80 -11.42
C GLY A 17 9.37 -4.94 -10.42
N ASN A 18 8.29 -5.50 -9.87
CA ASN A 18 8.32 -6.65 -8.97
C ASN A 18 9.01 -7.86 -9.63
N ILE A 19 8.72 -8.15 -10.90
CA ILE A 19 9.37 -9.24 -11.64
C ILE A 19 10.89 -9.00 -11.74
N ILE A 20 11.31 -7.76 -12.01
CA ILE A 20 12.73 -7.42 -12.14
C ILE A 20 13.44 -7.55 -10.78
N SER A 21 12.85 -7.02 -9.69
CA SER A 21 13.36 -7.18 -8.32
C SER A 21 13.49 -8.66 -7.94
N ALA A 22 12.45 -9.47 -8.19
CA ALA A 22 12.46 -10.90 -7.89
C ALA A 22 13.53 -11.68 -8.68
N ILE A 23 13.79 -11.30 -9.95
CA ILE A 23 14.89 -11.87 -10.73
C ILE A 23 16.25 -11.50 -10.11
N GLY A 24 16.43 -10.25 -9.67
CA GLY A 24 17.62 -9.80 -8.94
C GLY A 24 17.88 -10.64 -7.70
N ASN A 25 16.89 -10.76 -6.82
CA ASN A 25 16.97 -11.54 -5.59
C ASN A 25 17.17 -13.05 -5.85
N THR A 26 16.58 -13.58 -6.92
CA THR A 26 16.81 -14.98 -7.32
C THR A 26 18.27 -15.20 -7.75
N ARG A 27 18.87 -14.24 -8.48
CA ARG A 27 20.26 -14.30 -8.91
C ARG A 27 21.22 -14.23 -7.73
N ALA A 28 20.96 -13.36 -6.76
CA ALA A 28 21.67 -13.33 -5.49
C ALA A 28 21.66 -14.68 -4.78
N PHE A 29 20.46 -15.27 -4.64
CA PHE A 29 20.26 -16.54 -3.95
C PHE A 29 21.05 -17.70 -4.56
N ILE A 30 21.30 -17.67 -5.88
CA ILE A 30 22.12 -18.68 -6.58
C ILE A 30 23.62 -18.33 -6.65
N GLY A 31 24.04 -17.22 -6.02
CA GLY A 31 25.45 -16.80 -5.91
C GLY A 31 25.91 -15.78 -6.96
N GLU A 32 25.01 -15.15 -7.70
CA GLU A 32 25.31 -14.03 -8.62
C GLU A 32 25.07 -12.67 -7.94
N GLU A 33 25.74 -12.41 -6.81
CA GLU A 33 25.48 -11.22 -5.96
C GLU A 33 25.73 -9.87 -6.69
N ASN A 34 26.69 -9.81 -7.63
CA ASN A 34 27.04 -8.56 -8.36
C ASN A 34 25.91 -7.96 -9.23
N VAL A 35 24.80 -8.67 -9.42
CA VAL A 35 23.67 -8.22 -10.25
C VAL A 35 22.37 -8.08 -9.47
N GLU A 36 22.37 -8.38 -8.16
CA GLU A 36 21.22 -8.22 -7.27
C GLU A 36 20.81 -6.76 -7.16
N ASP A 37 21.65 -5.95 -6.50
CA ASP A 37 21.32 -4.57 -6.13
C ASP A 37 20.91 -3.72 -7.35
N PRO A 38 21.63 -3.76 -8.50
CA PRO A 38 21.22 -2.98 -9.66
C PRO A 38 19.85 -3.39 -10.21
N LEU A 39 19.49 -4.68 -10.16
CA LEU A 39 18.18 -5.14 -10.62
C LEU A 39 17.09 -4.79 -9.61
N VAL A 40 17.34 -4.96 -8.31
CA VAL A 40 16.42 -4.55 -7.25
C VAL A 40 16.12 -3.06 -7.35
N ILE A 41 17.14 -2.21 -7.46
CA ILE A 41 16.96 -0.75 -7.60
C ILE A 41 16.10 -0.40 -8.81
N VAL A 42 16.34 -1.02 -9.97
CA VAL A 42 15.54 -0.79 -11.18
C VAL A 42 14.10 -1.26 -10.98
N GLY A 43 13.91 -2.44 -10.39
CA GLY A 43 12.60 -3.02 -10.10
C GLY A 43 11.80 -2.13 -9.16
N GLU A 44 12.35 -1.80 -7.99
CA GLU A 44 11.74 -0.90 -7.01
C GLU A 44 11.43 0.49 -7.59
N SER A 45 12.29 1.01 -8.47
CA SER A 45 12.05 2.30 -9.14
C SER A 45 10.82 2.25 -10.06
N LEU A 46 10.65 1.16 -10.81
CA LEU A 46 9.47 0.97 -11.67
C LEU A 46 8.21 0.80 -10.83
N GLN A 47 8.28 0.07 -9.71
CA GLN A 47 7.17 -0.06 -8.77
C GLN A 47 6.79 1.29 -8.15
N ALA A 48 7.77 2.07 -7.67
CA ALA A 48 7.54 3.40 -7.11
C ALA A 48 6.85 4.32 -8.14
N LEU A 49 7.30 4.29 -9.39
CA LEU A 49 6.66 5.02 -10.48
C LEU A 49 5.22 4.53 -10.71
N GLY A 50 4.99 3.22 -10.73
CA GLY A 50 3.66 2.63 -10.88
C GLY A 50 2.70 3.13 -9.81
N ASN A 51 3.12 3.03 -8.54
CA ASN A 51 2.38 3.52 -7.39
C ASN A 51 2.07 5.03 -7.46
N VAL A 52 3.03 5.85 -7.90
CA VAL A 52 2.79 7.28 -8.11
C VAL A 52 1.75 7.51 -9.20
N LEU A 53 1.74 6.73 -10.30
CA LEU A 53 0.74 6.85 -11.36
C LEU A 53 -0.68 6.54 -10.85
N GLN A 54 -0.86 5.51 -10.01
CA GLN A 54 -2.15 5.20 -9.39
C GLN A 54 -2.57 6.30 -8.41
N ALA A 55 -1.64 6.78 -7.58
CA ALA A 55 -1.92 7.85 -6.62
C ALA A 55 -2.38 9.18 -7.25
N VAL A 56 -1.83 9.52 -8.42
CA VAL A 56 -2.18 10.76 -9.14
C VAL A 56 -3.29 10.58 -10.17
N ALA A 57 -3.78 9.36 -10.38
CA ALA A 57 -4.93 9.12 -11.24
C ALA A 57 -6.12 9.96 -10.73
N PRO A 58 -6.84 10.69 -11.59
CA PRO A 58 -8.03 11.44 -11.18
C PRO A 58 -9.09 10.52 -10.55
N GLU A 59 -9.75 10.94 -9.47
CA GLU A 59 -10.85 10.16 -8.91
C GLU A 59 -11.97 10.01 -9.94
N HIS A 60 -12.50 8.80 -10.09
CA HIS A 60 -13.77 8.60 -10.77
C HIS A 60 -14.85 9.42 -10.03
N SER A 61 -15.44 10.37 -10.75
CA SER A 61 -16.56 11.15 -10.23
C SER A 61 -17.80 10.26 -10.21
N THR A 62 -17.95 9.45 -9.17
CA THR A 62 -19.23 8.82 -8.86
C THR A 62 -20.25 9.93 -8.61
N ASN A 63 -21.15 10.10 -9.57
CA ASN A 63 -22.26 11.02 -9.45
C ASN A 63 -23.19 10.40 -8.41
N SER A 64 -23.08 10.85 -7.16
CA SER A 64 -23.93 10.42 -6.03
C SER A 64 -25.39 10.82 -6.30
N LYS A 65 -26.10 10.03 -7.11
CA LYS A 65 -27.55 10.13 -7.32
C LYS A 65 -28.34 9.21 -6.39
N GLU A 66 -27.66 8.49 -5.50
CA GLU A 66 -28.30 7.53 -4.60
C GLU A 66 -28.44 8.06 -3.16
N ASP A 67 -27.65 9.06 -2.77
CA ASP A 67 -27.77 9.72 -1.45
C ASP A 67 -29.06 10.56 -1.29
N GLU A 68 -29.76 10.91 -2.39
CA GLU A 68 -31.02 11.68 -2.31
C GLU A 68 -32.27 10.82 -2.06
N LYS A 69 -32.19 9.49 -2.19
CA LYS A 69 -33.39 8.64 -2.04
C LYS A 69 -33.68 8.22 -0.61
N GLU A 70 -32.66 8.03 0.23
CA GLU A 70 -32.88 7.64 1.63
C GLU A 70 -33.37 8.79 2.51
N GLU A 71 -33.10 10.05 2.16
CA GLU A 71 -33.57 11.20 2.95
C GLU A 71 -35.04 11.56 2.65
N THR A 72 -35.55 11.23 1.47
CA THR A 72 -36.97 11.49 1.13
C THR A 72 -37.95 10.48 1.74
N GLU A 73 -37.52 9.26 2.09
CA GLU A 73 -38.43 8.24 2.64
C GLU A 73 -38.59 8.36 4.18
N GLN A 74 -37.67 9.01 4.88
CA GLN A 74 -37.79 9.24 6.33
C GLN A 74 -38.58 10.50 6.71
N ILE A 75 -38.82 11.41 5.76
CA ILE A 75 -39.56 12.66 6.04
C ILE A 75 -41.09 12.44 5.98
N ASP A 76 -41.59 11.43 5.27
CA ASP A 76 -43.05 11.25 5.07
C ASP A 76 -43.75 10.55 6.26
N GLU A 77 -43.02 9.79 7.09
CA GLU A 77 -43.64 9.07 8.22
C GLU A 77 -43.88 9.94 9.47
N SER A 78 -43.28 11.13 9.53
CA SER A 78 -43.40 12.05 10.68
C SER A 78 -44.48 13.15 10.50
N ALA A 79 -45.13 13.23 9.34
CA ALA A 79 -46.11 14.27 9.02
C ALA A 79 -47.57 13.97 9.46
N HIS A 80 -47.85 12.81 10.06
CA HIS A 80 -49.19 12.47 10.57
C HIS A 80 -49.36 12.69 12.07
N LYS A 81 -49.08 13.92 12.56
CA LYS A 81 -49.70 14.42 13.81
C LYS A 81 -49.51 15.93 13.97
N ASN A 82 -50.47 16.72 13.45
CA ASN A 82 -51.06 17.87 14.15
C ASN A 82 -51.90 18.72 13.19
N GLU A 83 -53.18 18.38 13.05
CA GLU A 83 -54.20 19.37 12.66
C GLU A 83 -54.67 20.12 13.92
N ASN A 84 -54.38 21.42 14.03
CA ASN A 84 -55.43 22.44 14.10
C ASN A 84 -54.92 23.89 14.27
N LYS A 85 -55.51 24.77 13.44
CA LYS A 85 -55.79 26.21 13.65
C LYS A 85 -54.61 27.17 13.88
N ILE A 86 -54.39 28.05 12.89
CA ILE A 86 -54.88 29.44 12.89
C ILE A 86 -54.73 30.04 11.47
N VAL A 87 -55.75 30.79 11.06
CA VAL A 87 -55.95 31.41 9.74
C VAL A 87 -55.52 32.89 9.79
N LYS A 88 -54.83 33.39 8.73
CA LYS A 88 -55.13 34.62 7.93
C LYS A 88 -53.88 35.42 7.47
N ASN A 89 -53.75 35.50 6.14
CA ASN A 89 -53.33 36.61 5.27
C ASN A 89 -52.39 37.73 5.79
N LYS A 90 -51.21 37.87 5.15
CA LYS A 90 -50.77 39.13 4.48
C LYS A 90 -49.51 38.92 3.62
N GLN A 91 -49.50 39.55 2.44
CA GLN A 91 -48.38 39.68 1.49
C GLN A 91 -47.84 41.13 1.57
N PRO A 92 -46.72 41.46 0.89
CA PRO A 92 -45.31 41.26 1.23
C PRO A 92 -44.66 42.56 1.76
N GLY A 93 -43.58 42.47 2.52
CA GLY A 93 -42.84 43.65 2.99
C GLY A 93 -41.48 43.28 3.54
N ASP A 94 -40.46 43.96 3.03
CA ASP A 94 -39.04 43.73 3.28
C ASP A 94 -38.70 43.64 4.79
N VAL A 95 -38.33 42.44 5.23
CA VAL A 95 -37.54 42.25 6.44
C VAL A 95 -36.28 41.51 6.02
N LYS A 96 -35.15 42.20 6.19
CA LYS A 96 -33.81 41.62 6.08
C LYS A 96 -33.72 40.43 7.02
N ASP A 97 -33.65 39.23 6.46
CA ASP A 97 -33.19 38.05 7.18
C ASP A 97 -31.82 37.68 6.63
N GLN A 98 -30.79 38.12 7.36
CA GLN A 98 -29.48 37.51 7.30
C GLN A 98 -29.57 36.22 8.10
N GLY A 99 -29.86 35.12 7.41
CA GLY A 99 -29.94 33.81 8.05
C GLY A 99 -29.98 32.74 6.98
N GLU A 100 -28.92 31.95 6.93
CA GLU A 100 -28.99 30.55 6.50
C GLU A 100 -29.34 30.30 5.02
N ASN A 101 -28.38 30.51 4.12
CA ASN A 101 -28.27 29.71 2.89
C ASN A 101 -26.81 29.56 2.42
N ASN A 102 -25.89 29.45 3.37
CA ASN A 102 -24.51 28.99 3.16
C ASN A 102 -24.36 27.54 3.67
N VAL A 103 -25.25 26.63 3.26
CA VAL A 103 -24.95 25.19 3.30
C VAL A 103 -24.67 24.74 1.88
N ASN A 104 -23.73 25.44 1.24
CA ASN A 104 -23.07 24.95 0.06
C ASN A 104 -21.59 24.86 0.40
N GLN A 105 -21.03 23.68 0.15
CA GLN A 105 -19.60 23.41 0.07
C GLN A 105 -18.86 23.44 1.41
N VAL A 106 -18.71 22.26 2.05
CA VAL A 106 -17.42 21.58 2.29
C VAL A 106 -17.73 20.16 2.81
N LYS A 107 -18.17 19.23 1.95
CA LYS A 107 -17.67 17.85 2.09
C LYS A 107 -16.29 17.92 1.44
N LYS A 108 -15.24 18.12 2.24
CA LYS A 108 -13.87 17.82 1.79
C LYS A 108 -13.93 16.34 1.42
N LYS A 109 -14.03 16.02 0.13
CA LYS A 109 -13.87 14.65 -0.35
C LYS A 109 -12.43 14.30 0.04
N GLY A 110 -12.30 13.52 1.12
CA GLY A 110 -11.00 13.03 1.56
C GLY A 110 -10.43 12.17 0.46
N LYS A 111 -9.11 12.23 0.29
CA LYS A 111 -8.40 11.34 -0.62
C LYS A 111 -8.79 9.87 -0.32
N SER A 112 -9.08 9.06 -1.35
CA SER A 112 -9.45 7.65 -1.18
C SER A 112 -8.36 6.86 -0.44
N LEU A 113 -8.73 5.76 0.22
CA LEU A 113 -7.75 4.93 0.90
C LEU A 113 -6.83 4.24 -0.11
N GLU A 114 -7.33 3.93 -1.31
CA GLU A 114 -6.56 3.37 -2.41
C GLU A 114 -5.39 4.29 -2.79
N LYS A 115 -5.65 5.57 -3.10
CA LYS A 115 -4.58 6.52 -3.43
C LYS A 115 -3.64 6.78 -2.26
N THR A 116 -4.15 6.67 -1.03
CA THR A 116 -3.31 6.78 0.16
C THR A 116 -2.41 5.56 0.28
N GLY A 117 -2.94 4.37 0.00
CA GLY A 117 -2.20 3.13 -0.11
C GLY A 117 -1.08 3.24 -1.12
N ALA A 118 -1.39 3.67 -2.34
CA ALA A 118 -0.42 3.81 -3.43
C ALA A 118 0.72 4.78 -3.06
N GLU A 119 0.43 5.92 -2.42
CA GLU A 119 1.50 6.81 -1.91
C GLU A 119 2.36 6.15 -0.85
N VAL A 120 1.76 5.41 0.09
CA VAL A 120 2.49 4.70 1.14
C VAL A 120 3.37 3.60 0.53
N GLN A 121 2.89 2.88 -0.48
CA GLN A 121 3.70 1.90 -1.22
C GLN A 121 4.87 2.56 -1.97
N ALA A 122 4.63 3.69 -2.66
CA ALA A 122 5.70 4.44 -3.32
C ALA A 122 6.79 4.89 -2.34
N LEU A 123 6.41 5.38 -1.16
CA LEU A 123 7.37 5.73 -0.12
C LEU A 123 8.14 4.51 0.38
N GLY A 124 7.48 3.36 0.49
CA GLY A 124 8.12 2.09 0.82
C GLY A 124 9.21 1.71 -0.18
N ASN A 125 8.88 1.69 -1.46
CA ASN A 125 9.83 1.39 -2.55
C ASN A 125 11.01 2.36 -2.58
N ILE A 126 10.76 3.65 -2.32
CA ILE A 126 11.85 4.65 -2.22
C ILE A 126 12.75 4.35 -1.01
N SER A 127 12.19 3.96 0.13
CA SER A 127 12.97 3.57 1.32
C SER A 127 13.85 2.35 1.03
N ASP A 128 13.32 1.34 0.36
CA ASP A 128 14.06 0.15 -0.06
C ASP A 128 15.23 0.53 -0.99
N ILE A 129 14.97 1.36 -2.01
CA ILE A 129 16.03 1.86 -2.92
C ILE A 129 17.14 2.56 -2.13
N ILE A 130 16.79 3.44 -1.18
CA ILE A 130 17.79 4.17 -0.39
C ILE A 130 18.60 3.18 0.45
N GLY A 131 17.94 2.24 1.14
CA GLY A 131 18.62 1.23 1.94
C GLY A 131 19.57 0.36 1.09
N THR A 132 19.11 -0.12 -0.06
CA THR A 132 19.93 -0.92 -0.99
C THR A 132 21.12 -0.11 -1.52
N VAL A 133 20.93 1.14 -1.94
CA VAL A 133 22.01 2.00 -2.44
C VAL A 133 23.06 2.26 -1.35
N LEU A 134 22.63 2.51 -0.11
CA LEU A 134 23.56 2.71 1.00
C LEU A 134 24.34 1.43 1.32
N ASN A 135 23.70 0.25 1.27
CA ASN A 135 24.37 -1.03 1.45
C ASN A 135 25.41 -1.32 0.37
N MET A 136 25.20 -0.87 -0.87
CA MET A 136 26.22 -0.96 -1.93
C MET A 136 27.48 -0.13 -1.63
N GLU A 137 27.35 0.99 -0.92
CA GLU A 137 28.50 1.80 -0.48
C GLU A 137 29.18 1.17 0.74
N LYS A 138 28.37 0.81 1.73
CA LYS A 138 28.80 0.17 2.96
C LYS A 138 27.62 -0.51 3.65
N GLU A 139 27.73 -1.81 3.85
CA GLU A 139 26.75 -2.59 4.64
C GLU A 139 26.70 -2.09 6.09
N GLU A 140 25.54 -1.58 6.51
CA GLU A 140 25.27 -1.10 7.86
C GLU A 140 23.86 -1.49 8.30
N LYS A 141 23.66 -1.77 9.59
CA LYS A 141 22.35 -2.18 10.11
C LYS A 141 21.28 -1.12 9.91
N GLU A 142 21.67 0.15 9.97
CA GLU A 142 20.79 1.30 9.71
C GLU A 142 20.19 1.25 8.31
N ASN A 143 20.93 0.77 7.31
CA ASN A 143 20.45 0.61 5.95
C ASN A 143 19.44 -0.54 5.85
N ASP A 144 19.70 -1.65 6.55
CA ASP A 144 18.75 -2.77 6.62
C ASP A 144 17.44 -2.35 7.29
N TYR A 145 17.50 -1.48 8.31
CA TYR A 145 16.30 -0.88 8.90
C TYR A 145 15.49 -0.03 7.90
N LEU A 146 16.14 0.62 6.92
CA LEU A 146 15.43 1.33 5.84
C LEU A 146 14.70 0.36 4.91
N ILE A 147 15.31 -0.78 4.59
CA ILE A 147 14.69 -1.84 3.76
C ILE A 147 13.53 -2.50 4.52
N ILE A 148 13.70 -2.78 5.82
CA ILE A 148 12.64 -3.33 6.66
C ILE A 148 11.47 -2.35 6.76
N ALA A 149 11.75 -1.07 6.97
CA ALA A 149 10.74 -0.02 7.01
C ALA A 149 10.03 0.15 5.66
N GLY A 150 10.76 0.08 4.55
CA GLY A 150 10.19 0.20 3.21
C GLY A 150 9.22 -0.93 2.88
N ASN A 151 9.64 -2.18 3.08
CA ASN A 151 8.77 -3.35 2.96
C ASN A 151 7.55 -3.30 3.91
N SER A 152 7.72 -2.75 5.12
CA SER A 152 6.59 -2.55 6.05
C SER A 152 5.59 -1.52 5.53
N LEU A 153 6.08 -0.43 4.93
CA LEU A 153 5.23 0.59 4.30
C LEU A 153 4.50 0.03 3.09
N GLN A 154 5.16 -0.72 2.20
CA GLN A 154 4.52 -1.42 1.09
C GLN A 154 3.37 -2.33 1.57
N SER A 155 3.64 -3.16 2.58
CA SER A 155 2.62 -4.04 3.18
C SER A 155 1.40 -3.26 3.68
N LEU A 156 1.63 -2.14 4.38
CA LEU A 156 0.55 -1.28 4.85
C LEU A 156 -0.20 -0.60 3.71
N GLY A 157 0.52 -0.11 2.70
CA GLY A 157 -0.06 0.58 1.56
C GLY A 157 -0.99 -0.32 0.75
N ALA A 158 -0.54 -1.52 0.40
CA ALA A 158 -1.36 -2.54 -0.26
C ALA A 158 -2.59 -2.93 0.59
N PHE A 159 -2.44 -3.01 1.90
CA PHE A 159 -3.57 -3.29 2.79
C PHE A 159 -4.61 -2.16 2.81
N LEU A 160 -4.19 -0.90 2.72
CA LEU A 160 -5.13 0.23 2.64
C LEU A 160 -5.96 0.17 1.36
N GLU A 161 -5.39 -0.22 0.24
CA GLU A 161 -6.11 -0.46 -1.02
C GLU A 161 -7.14 -1.60 -0.88
N VAL A 162 -6.78 -2.71 -0.23
CA VAL A 162 -7.73 -3.79 0.10
C VAL A 162 -8.93 -3.26 0.90
N VAL A 163 -8.67 -2.40 1.89
CA VAL A 163 -9.73 -1.83 2.75
C VAL A 163 -10.63 -0.86 1.97
N ASP A 164 -10.08 -0.09 1.03
CA ASP A 164 -10.85 0.80 0.17
C ASP A 164 -11.78 -0.01 -0.73
N GLU A 165 -11.24 -1.02 -1.41
CA GLU A 165 -11.98 -1.86 -2.35
C GLU A 165 -13.11 -2.66 -1.66
N LEU A 166 -12.87 -3.18 -0.46
CA LEU A 166 -13.91 -3.87 0.32
C LEU A 166 -15.03 -2.94 0.80
N ARG A 167 -14.86 -1.61 0.74
CA ARG A 167 -15.91 -0.64 1.10
C ARG A 167 -16.80 -0.28 -0.08
N ASP A 168 -16.42 -0.58 -1.32
CA ASP A 168 -17.18 -0.23 -2.51
C ASP A 168 -18.29 -1.25 -2.82
N VAL A 169 -19.23 -1.39 -1.88
CA VAL A 169 -20.38 -2.31 -2.02
C VAL A 169 -21.46 -1.64 -2.87
N PRO A 170 -22.04 -2.32 -3.89
CA PRO A 170 -21.89 -3.75 -4.23
C PRO A 170 -20.80 -4.08 -5.25
N ASP A 171 -20.11 -3.09 -5.82
CA ASP A 171 -19.23 -3.21 -6.98
C ASP A 171 -17.79 -3.63 -6.64
N ILE A 172 -17.62 -4.55 -5.69
CA ILE A 172 -16.30 -5.01 -5.21
C ILE A 172 -15.47 -5.64 -6.34
N GLN A 173 -14.30 -5.07 -6.61
CA GLN A 173 -13.27 -5.54 -7.52
C GLN A 173 -12.42 -6.65 -6.88
N TRP A 174 -12.97 -7.86 -6.85
CA TRP A 174 -12.35 -9.00 -6.16
C TRP A 174 -10.92 -9.34 -6.60
N LEU A 175 -10.54 -9.05 -7.84
CA LEU A 175 -9.17 -9.31 -8.30
C LEU A 175 -8.16 -8.36 -7.64
N GLU A 176 -8.49 -7.09 -7.49
CA GLU A 176 -7.65 -6.13 -6.75
C GLU A 176 -7.59 -6.47 -5.27
N VAL A 177 -8.73 -6.82 -4.64
CA VAL A 177 -8.74 -7.32 -3.24
C VAL A 177 -7.77 -8.49 -3.07
N ILE A 178 -7.83 -9.49 -3.96
CA ILE A 178 -6.98 -10.67 -3.88
C ILE A 178 -5.52 -10.31 -4.16
N GLY A 179 -5.27 -9.54 -5.22
CA GLY A 179 -3.93 -9.10 -5.61
C GLY A 179 -3.24 -8.35 -4.48
N ASN A 180 -3.87 -7.30 -3.96
CA ASN A 180 -3.32 -6.44 -2.91
C ASN A 180 -3.23 -7.15 -1.56
N SER A 181 -4.10 -8.12 -1.27
CA SER A 181 -3.95 -8.99 -0.10
C SER A 181 -2.70 -9.88 -0.20
N ILE A 182 -2.43 -10.44 -1.38
CA ILE A 182 -1.23 -11.25 -1.62
C ILE A 182 0.03 -10.39 -1.52
N GLN A 183 0.01 -9.18 -2.10
CA GLN A 183 1.12 -8.20 -1.98
C GLN A 183 1.41 -7.84 -0.53
N THR A 184 0.36 -7.55 0.25
CA THR A 184 0.46 -7.28 1.70
C THR A 184 1.25 -8.37 2.42
N LEU A 185 0.94 -9.64 2.13
CA LEU A 185 1.61 -10.79 2.73
C LEU A 185 3.07 -10.93 2.26
N GLY A 186 3.32 -10.77 0.96
CA GLY A 186 4.67 -10.86 0.39
C GLY A 186 5.61 -9.81 0.99
N ALA A 187 5.19 -8.54 1.04
CA ALA A 187 5.92 -7.45 1.68
C ALA A 187 6.12 -7.65 3.18
N GLY A 188 5.08 -8.13 3.88
CA GLY A 188 5.20 -8.47 5.29
C GLY A 188 6.25 -9.55 5.56
N LEU A 189 6.35 -10.57 4.70
CA LEU A 189 7.37 -11.62 4.82
C LEU A 189 8.79 -11.10 4.59
N GLN A 190 8.99 -10.19 3.64
CA GLN A 190 10.29 -9.54 3.40
C GLN A 190 10.72 -8.70 4.61
N ALA A 191 9.83 -7.86 5.12
CA ALA A 191 10.08 -7.06 6.32
C ALA A 191 10.41 -7.96 7.54
N PHE A 192 9.66 -9.06 7.72
CA PHE A 192 9.90 -10.01 8.79
C PHE A 192 11.26 -10.70 8.65
N GLN A 193 11.65 -11.11 7.44
CA GLN A 193 12.95 -11.74 7.21
C GLN A 193 14.10 -10.77 7.50
N GLY A 194 14.01 -9.53 7.01
CA GLY A 194 15.01 -8.50 7.30
C GLY A 194 15.15 -8.27 8.80
N LEU A 195 14.03 -8.12 9.52
CA LEU A 195 14.04 -7.96 10.98
C LEU A 195 14.67 -9.16 11.70
N TYR A 196 14.33 -10.38 11.26
CA TYR A 196 14.92 -11.59 11.83
C TYR A 196 16.45 -11.62 11.65
N ASN A 197 16.96 -11.21 10.48
CA ASN A 197 18.39 -11.15 10.20
C ASN A 197 19.11 -10.17 11.13
N VAL A 198 18.60 -8.93 11.24
CA VAL A 198 19.19 -7.89 12.10
C VAL A 198 19.23 -8.34 13.56
N LEU A 199 18.12 -8.88 14.08
CA LEU A 199 18.04 -9.37 15.47
C LEU A 199 18.98 -10.57 15.72
N LYS A 200 19.16 -11.45 14.72
CA LYS A 200 20.09 -12.58 14.80
C LYS A 200 21.54 -12.10 14.87
N GLU A 201 21.90 -11.07 14.13
CA GLU A 201 23.24 -10.48 14.13
C GLU A 201 23.56 -9.76 15.44
N GLU A 202 22.64 -8.93 15.95
CA GLU A 202 22.78 -8.28 17.26
C GLU A 202 23.01 -9.29 18.39
N LYS A 203 22.28 -10.42 18.36
CA LYS A 203 22.47 -11.48 19.34
C LYS A 203 23.87 -12.08 19.27
N LYS A 204 24.35 -12.40 18.05
CA LYS A 204 25.69 -12.96 17.83
C LYS A 204 26.79 -12.02 18.33
N GLU A 205 26.68 -10.72 18.05
CA GLU A 205 27.62 -9.71 18.56
C GLU A 205 27.61 -9.67 20.10
N SER A 206 26.43 -9.62 20.71
CA SER A 206 26.28 -9.57 22.16
C SER A 206 26.77 -10.83 22.89
N ASP A 207 26.75 -11.99 22.23
CA ASP A 207 27.25 -13.25 22.79
C ASP A 207 28.78 -13.30 22.68
N ASN A 208 29.36 -12.83 21.56
CA ASN A 208 30.81 -12.72 21.39
C ASN A 208 31.45 -11.74 22.37
N GLU A 209 30.82 -10.58 22.64
CA GLU A 209 31.31 -9.60 23.62
C GLU A 209 31.34 -10.16 25.07
N LYS A 210 30.47 -11.13 25.39
CA LYS A 210 30.44 -11.78 26.72
C LYS A 210 31.47 -12.91 26.86
N GLU A 211 31.92 -13.50 25.75
CA GLU A 211 32.93 -14.56 25.75
C GLU A 211 34.38 -14.02 25.86
N ASP A 212 34.63 -12.76 25.51
CA ASP A 212 35.96 -12.15 25.59
C ASP A 212 36.49 -11.91 27.03
N ASP A 213 35.66 -12.11 28.07
CA ASP A 213 36.08 -12.03 29.49
C ASP A 213 36.53 -13.39 30.07
N ASN A 214 36.51 -14.49 29.30
CA ASN A 214 37.08 -15.78 29.70
C ASN A 214 37.69 -16.54 28.52
N SER A 215 39.02 -16.66 28.52
CA SER A 215 39.81 -17.24 27.43
C SER A 215 39.32 -18.61 26.91
N GLN A 216 39.18 -18.66 25.59
CA GLN A 216 39.60 -19.74 24.68
C GLN A 216 38.98 -21.14 24.89
N LYS A 217 37.96 -21.48 24.07
CA LYS A 217 38.00 -22.75 23.30
C LYS A 217 36.90 -22.91 22.24
N ASN A 218 37.37 -23.41 21.09
CA ASN A 218 36.74 -24.33 20.16
C ASN A 218 35.45 -23.88 19.46
N GLY A 219 35.64 -23.10 18.39
CA GLY A 219 34.67 -22.96 17.32
C GLY A 219 34.48 -24.28 16.56
N GLU A 220 33.49 -25.06 16.96
CA GLU A 220 32.69 -25.81 16.00
C GLU A 220 31.48 -24.93 15.67
N GLY A 221 31.72 -23.93 14.83
CA GLY A 221 30.66 -23.15 14.21
C GLY A 221 29.80 -24.10 13.41
N LYS A 222 28.65 -24.47 13.98
CA LYS A 222 27.57 -25.10 13.25
C LYS A 222 27.30 -24.18 12.06
N LYS A 223 27.72 -24.59 10.85
CA LYS A 223 27.28 -23.98 9.60
C LYS A 223 25.77 -24.23 9.50
N GLU A 224 24.99 -23.45 10.24
CA GLU A 224 23.62 -23.20 9.85
C GLU A 224 23.72 -22.53 8.49
N THR A 225 23.23 -23.24 7.49
CA THR A 225 23.32 -22.90 6.08
C THR A 225 22.61 -21.57 5.83
N LYS A 226 23.36 -20.54 5.40
CA LYS A 226 22.85 -19.24 4.88
C LYS A 226 21.61 -19.36 3.96
N VAL A 227 21.44 -20.53 3.32
CA VAL A 227 20.32 -20.87 2.43
C VAL A 227 18.94 -20.67 3.08
N ASP A 228 18.78 -20.94 4.38
CA ASP A 228 17.47 -20.77 5.05
C ASP A 228 17.18 -19.30 5.40
N GLU A 229 18.22 -18.47 5.56
CA GLU A 229 18.12 -17.05 6.01
C GLU A 229 17.72 -16.10 4.87
N GLN A 230 17.81 -16.51 3.61
CA GLN A 230 17.38 -15.68 2.46
C GLN A 230 16.13 -16.24 1.78
N LEU A 231 15.78 -17.50 2.06
CA LEU A 231 14.66 -18.19 1.41
C LEU A 231 13.31 -17.54 1.70
N LEU A 232 13.06 -17.10 2.93
CA LEU A 232 11.77 -16.50 3.28
C LEU A 232 11.55 -15.14 2.58
N GLY A 233 12.61 -14.33 2.48
CA GLY A 233 12.58 -13.06 1.75
C GLY A 233 12.33 -13.29 0.26
N LEU A 234 13.02 -14.27 -0.34
CA LEU A 234 12.82 -14.66 -1.73
C LEU A 234 11.39 -15.15 -2.00
N ILE A 235 10.82 -15.96 -1.09
CA ILE A 235 9.41 -16.38 -1.17
C ILE A 235 8.49 -15.16 -1.09
N GLY A 236 8.73 -14.24 -0.16
CA GLY A 236 7.96 -13.00 -0.03
C GLY A 236 7.96 -12.17 -1.30
N ASN A 237 9.12 -12.04 -1.97
CA ASN A 237 9.28 -11.29 -3.20
C ASN A 237 8.48 -11.92 -4.37
N TRP A 238 8.53 -13.24 -4.55
CA TRP A 238 7.71 -13.93 -5.55
C TRP A 238 6.21 -13.93 -5.24
N ILE A 239 5.83 -13.90 -3.95
CA ILE A 239 4.43 -13.70 -3.54
C ILE A 239 3.95 -12.32 -4.00
N GLN A 240 4.74 -11.25 -3.81
CA GLN A 240 4.38 -9.92 -4.31
C GLN A 240 4.21 -9.90 -5.82
N VAL A 241 5.13 -10.52 -6.59
CA VAL A 241 5.00 -10.65 -8.05
C VAL A 241 3.64 -11.19 -8.46
N ILE A 242 3.20 -12.28 -7.82
CA ILE A 242 1.90 -12.90 -8.13
C ILE A 242 0.75 -11.95 -7.79
N GLY A 243 0.81 -11.28 -6.64
CA GLY A 243 -0.19 -10.31 -6.22
C GLY A 243 -0.30 -9.13 -7.20
N ALA A 244 0.83 -8.52 -7.55
CA ALA A 244 0.90 -7.37 -8.47
C ALA A 244 0.39 -7.71 -9.87
N VAL A 245 0.67 -8.92 -10.37
CA VAL A 245 0.13 -9.36 -11.67
C VAL A 245 -1.38 -9.55 -11.60
N ILE A 246 -1.92 -10.08 -10.49
CA ILE A 246 -3.37 -10.25 -10.31
C ILE A 246 -4.06 -8.90 -10.20
N GLU A 247 -3.52 -7.96 -9.43
CA GLU A 247 -3.99 -6.56 -9.35
C GLU A 247 -4.02 -5.92 -10.74
N ALA A 248 -2.90 -5.97 -11.48
CA ALA A 248 -2.82 -5.39 -12.82
C ALA A 248 -3.82 -6.01 -13.82
N ILE A 249 -4.12 -7.30 -13.67
CA ILE A 249 -5.19 -7.94 -14.45
C ILE A 249 -6.56 -7.43 -14.01
N GLY A 250 -6.83 -7.31 -12.71
CA GLY A 250 -8.07 -6.76 -12.15
C GLY A 250 -8.39 -5.39 -12.72
N GLU A 251 -7.44 -4.48 -12.55
CA GLU A 251 -7.47 -3.10 -13.05
C GLU A 251 -7.73 -3.03 -14.57
N THR A 252 -7.12 -3.96 -15.33
CA THR A 252 -7.30 -4.04 -16.79
C THR A 252 -8.72 -4.47 -17.19
N ILE A 253 -9.35 -5.38 -16.44
CA ILE A 253 -10.62 -6.00 -16.83
C ILE A 253 -11.85 -5.37 -16.18
N GLU A 254 -11.67 -4.48 -15.21
CA GLU A 254 -12.77 -3.79 -14.54
C GLU A 254 -13.76 -3.19 -15.59
N PRO A 255 -15.08 -3.25 -15.41
CA PRO A 255 -16.03 -2.73 -16.39
C PRO A 255 -15.86 -1.22 -16.65
N GLN A 256 -16.02 -0.78 -17.90
CA GLN A 256 -16.10 0.65 -18.24
C GLN A 256 -17.43 1.19 -17.71
N SER A 257 -17.42 2.03 -16.67
CA SER A 257 -18.60 2.80 -16.24
C SER A 257 -18.77 4.10 -17.02
#